data_AF-F5SY27-F1
#
_entry.id   AF-F5SY27-F1
#
_cell.length_a   1.000
_cell.length_b   1.000
_cell.length_c   1.000
_cell.angle_alpha   90.00
_cell.angle_beta   90.00
_cell.angle_gamma   90.00
#
_symmetry.space_group_name_H-M   'P 1'
#
loop_
_entity.id
_entity.type
_entity.pdbx_description
1 polymer ?
#
loop_
_entity_poly.entity_id
_entity_poly.type
_entity_poly.pdbx_seq_one_letter_code
_entity_poly.pdbx_strand_id
1 'polypeptide(L)'
;MNDPSEASDNEQSFKSDQSQINQVADEQPVNRSSKRLLRGWLLFALLIVLLVLLTVRDDLRQNAIESGENTINYIAFELFGWSPRDLFIWRLRVAGLLDSPLGQRWIHAVDHASDRPIQAGNQYHTNDTFEEDKVEAHIYQVTLERGEKLVWQLARLDTADSRLYASLERRKKKDKEWTTVTDLDANGDTKSRVISIAGDYRIVLQPELFAKVDYSLAMATGGSLLFPVDGAKQRDIGSIFGDPRDGGARKHHGVDIFAKKGTPITAVIDGVARTDTGGLGGKHIWLSGGMFGLGSARYYYAHLDEFAVESGDKVKKGEVIGYVGNTGNARTTPPHLHFGIYACGPVDPAPFLKPEPRLPTDY
;
A
#
# COMPACT_ATOMS: atom_id res chain seq x y z
N MET A 1 -43.22 -38.72 -53.28
CA MET A 1 -44.01 -38.46 -54.50
C MET A 1 -43.86 -36.97 -54.78
N ASN A 2 -42.71 -36.55 -55.29
CA ASN A 2 -42.27 -36.49 -56.70
C ASN A 2 -43.04 -35.42 -57.50
N ASP A 3 -42.36 -34.27 -57.67
CA ASP A 3 -41.95 -33.59 -58.91
C ASP A 3 -42.99 -33.31 -60.00
N PRO A 4 -42.87 -32.20 -60.77
CA PRO A 4 -42.01 -32.28 -61.97
C PRO A 4 -41.31 -30.98 -62.46
N SER A 5 -40.12 -31.18 -63.07
CA SER A 5 -39.66 -30.69 -64.41
C SER A 5 -39.51 -29.17 -64.67
N GLU A 6 -38.56 -28.63 -65.44
CA GLU A 6 -37.54 -29.10 -66.41
C GLU A 6 -36.74 -27.85 -66.88
N ALA A 7 -35.48 -28.07 -67.30
CA ALA A 7 -34.72 -27.45 -68.43
C ALA A 7 -34.68 -25.91 -68.64
N SER A 8 -33.72 -25.27 -69.31
CA SER A 8 -32.31 -25.41 -69.71
C SER A 8 -31.97 -24.09 -70.45
N ASP A 9 -30.67 -23.80 -70.65
CA ASP A 9 -30.11 -22.92 -71.69
C ASP A 9 -30.26 -21.39 -71.57
N ASN A 10 -29.39 -20.53 -72.10
CA ASN A 10 -27.95 -20.52 -72.42
C ASN A 10 -27.64 -19.07 -72.91
N GLU A 11 -26.41 -18.57 -72.69
CA GLU A 11 -25.71 -17.47 -73.43
C GLU A 11 -26.32 -16.02 -73.43
N GLN A 12 -25.59 -14.89 -73.48
CA GLN A 12 -24.20 -14.54 -73.85
C GLN A 12 -23.88 -13.06 -73.49
N SER A 13 -22.59 -12.68 -73.59
CA SER A 13 -22.01 -11.34 -73.92
C SER A 13 -21.23 -10.64 -72.79
N PHE A 14 -19.98 -10.14 -72.90
CA PHE A 14 -18.99 -9.97 -73.99
C PHE A 14 -17.61 -9.57 -73.35
N LYS A 15 -16.49 -10.08 -73.90
CA LYS A 15 -15.14 -9.47 -74.17
C LYS A 15 -14.42 -8.62 -73.08
N SER A 16 -13.08 -8.57 -72.95
CA SER A 16 -11.92 -9.04 -73.73
C SER A 16 -10.63 -8.96 -72.90
N ASP A 17 -9.59 -9.57 -73.45
CA ASP A 17 -8.31 -10.06 -72.92
C ASP A 17 -7.10 -9.10 -73.13
N GLN A 18 -5.93 -9.50 -72.60
CA GLN A 18 -4.52 -9.07 -72.82
C GLN A 18 -3.96 -7.96 -71.91
N SER A 19 -3.03 -8.23 -70.95
CA SER A 19 -1.62 -8.70 -71.05
C SER A 19 -0.70 -7.63 -71.69
N GLN A 20 0.54 -7.33 -71.28
CA GLN A 20 1.49 -7.76 -70.25
C GLN A 20 2.70 -6.76 -70.33
N ILE A 21 3.61 -6.76 -69.33
CA ILE A 21 5.04 -6.32 -69.40
C ILE A 21 5.36 -4.81 -69.20
N ASN A 22 5.92 -4.41 -68.04
CA ASN A 22 7.37 -4.23 -67.81
C ASN A 22 7.74 -3.49 -66.49
N GLN A 23 8.88 -3.91 -65.91
CA GLN A 23 9.77 -3.19 -64.98
C GLN A 23 9.36 -3.04 -63.49
N VAL A 24 9.73 -4.03 -62.69
CA VAL A 24 10.03 -3.89 -61.27
C VAL A 24 11.47 -3.38 -61.17
N ALA A 25 11.63 -2.11 -60.78
CA ALA A 25 12.90 -1.54 -60.37
C ALA A 25 13.18 -1.88 -58.90
N ASP A 26 14.44 -2.21 -58.67
CA ASP A 26 15.11 -2.61 -57.43
C ASP A 26 15.03 -1.50 -56.35
N GLU A 27 14.30 -1.75 -55.26
CA GLU A 27 14.42 -0.96 -54.01
C GLU A 27 14.98 -1.85 -52.90
N GLN A 28 16.24 -1.58 -52.59
CA GLN A 28 17.02 -2.14 -51.48
C GLN A 28 16.29 -1.99 -50.12
N PRO A 29 16.35 -2.98 -49.21
CA PRO A 29 15.77 -2.84 -47.88
C PRO A 29 16.57 -1.83 -47.05
N VAL A 30 15.92 -0.72 -46.68
CA VAL A 30 16.46 0.25 -45.72
C VAL A 30 16.72 -0.43 -44.38
N ASN A 31 18.01 -0.59 -44.08
CA ASN A 31 18.59 -1.15 -42.87
C ASN A 31 18.07 -0.46 -41.60
N ARG A 32 17.01 -1.02 -40.98
CA ARG A 32 16.52 -0.64 -39.63
C ARG A 32 17.35 -1.24 -38.48
N SER A 33 18.39 -2.02 -38.77
CA SER A 33 19.28 -2.66 -37.79
C SER A 33 20.41 -1.72 -37.30
N SER A 34 20.94 -0.85 -38.16
CA SER A 34 22.09 0.00 -37.79
C SER A 34 21.76 1.07 -36.73
N LYS A 35 20.53 1.59 -36.69
CA LYS A 35 20.12 2.61 -35.70
C LYS A 35 19.99 2.07 -34.27
N ARG A 36 19.75 0.77 -34.09
CA ARG A 36 19.73 0.11 -32.76
C ARG A 36 21.16 -0.19 -32.27
N LEU A 37 22.04 -0.62 -33.17
CA LEU A 37 23.45 -0.87 -32.88
C LEU A 37 24.22 0.42 -32.58
N LEU A 38 23.97 1.51 -33.33
CA LEU A 38 24.56 2.82 -33.03
C LEU A 38 24.16 3.36 -31.65
N ARG A 39 22.91 3.15 -31.22
CA ARG A 39 22.45 3.55 -29.87
C ARG A 39 23.12 2.73 -28.76
N GLY A 40 23.34 1.44 -28.97
CA GLY A 40 24.09 0.59 -28.03
C GLY A 40 25.56 1.00 -27.91
N TRP A 41 26.22 1.30 -29.03
CA TRP A 41 27.61 1.77 -29.03
C TRP A 41 27.78 3.16 -28.41
N LEU A 42 26.83 4.08 -28.65
CA LEU A 42 26.81 5.39 -27.99
C LEU A 42 26.65 5.25 -26.47
N LEU A 43 25.73 4.41 -26.00
CA LEU A 43 25.56 4.15 -24.57
C LEU A 43 26.80 3.50 -23.94
N PHE A 44 27.45 2.57 -24.64
CA PHE A 44 28.68 1.92 -24.18
C PHE A 44 29.88 2.89 -24.13
N ALA A 45 30.03 3.74 -25.15
CA ALA A 45 31.06 4.79 -25.17
C ALA A 45 30.81 5.82 -24.06
N LEU A 46 29.56 6.18 -23.80
CA LEU A 46 29.19 7.11 -22.72
C LEU A 46 29.43 6.49 -21.34
N LEU A 47 29.20 5.17 -21.19
CA LEU A 47 29.54 4.40 -19.99
C LEU A 47 31.06 4.37 -19.75
N ILE A 48 31.88 4.17 -20.80
CA ILE A 48 33.35 4.19 -20.69
C ILE A 48 33.85 5.59 -20.33
N VAL A 49 33.32 6.64 -20.97
CA VAL A 49 33.69 8.03 -20.65
C VAL A 49 33.30 8.38 -19.22
N LEU A 50 32.13 7.93 -18.76
CA LEU A 50 31.71 8.06 -17.37
C LEU A 50 32.65 7.29 -16.43
N LEU A 51 33.04 6.06 -16.78
CA LEU A 51 34.01 5.27 -16.00
C LEU A 51 35.37 5.96 -15.91
N VAL A 52 35.85 6.54 -17.01
CA VAL A 52 37.12 7.28 -17.05
C VAL A 52 37.04 8.57 -16.24
N LEU A 53 35.94 9.33 -16.36
CA LEU A 53 35.70 10.53 -15.56
C LEU A 53 35.62 10.21 -14.07
N LEU A 54 34.93 9.13 -13.73
CA LEU A 54 34.91 8.60 -12.37
C LEU A 54 36.30 8.11 -11.98
N THR A 55 37.16 7.59 -12.86
CA THR A 55 38.53 7.21 -12.42
C THR A 55 39.47 8.37 -12.10
N VAL A 56 39.20 9.56 -12.66
CA VAL A 56 40.12 10.71 -12.64
C VAL A 56 39.68 11.78 -11.63
N ARG A 57 38.40 11.83 -11.24
CA ARG A 57 37.85 12.85 -10.33
C ARG A 57 37.18 12.23 -9.11
N ASP A 58 37.82 12.38 -7.95
CA ASP A 58 37.34 11.86 -6.67
C ASP A 58 36.05 12.54 -6.18
N ASP A 59 35.81 13.79 -6.58
CA ASP A 59 34.59 14.54 -6.26
C ASP A 59 33.37 14.10 -7.09
N LEU A 60 33.58 13.67 -8.34
CA LEU A 60 32.55 13.03 -9.15
C LEU A 60 32.30 11.59 -8.71
N ARG A 61 33.32 10.89 -8.20
CA ARG A 61 33.17 9.54 -7.61
C ARG A 61 32.21 9.56 -6.43
N GLN A 62 32.44 10.42 -5.43
CA GLN A 62 31.58 10.45 -4.24
C GLN A 62 30.13 10.77 -4.59
N ASN A 63 29.90 11.82 -5.39
CA ASN A 63 28.56 12.19 -5.84
C ASN A 63 27.90 11.13 -6.75
N ALA A 64 28.66 10.42 -7.60
CA ALA A 64 28.14 9.34 -8.43
C ALA A 64 27.99 8.01 -7.70
N ILE A 65 28.72 7.78 -6.61
CA ILE A 65 28.54 6.64 -5.71
C ILE A 65 27.26 6.87 -4.89
N GLU A 66 27.05 8.05 -4.31
CA GLU A 66 25.80 8.37 -3.59
C GLU A 66 24.60 8.43 -4.52
N SER A 67 24.71 9.11 -5.67
CA SER A 67 23.65 9.13 -6.70
C SER A 67 23.45 7.77 -7.35
N GLY A 68 24.50 6.97 -7.49
CA GLY A 68 24.48 5.64 -8.09
C GLY A 68 23.88 4.61 -7.15
N GLU A 69 24.18 4.67 -5.85
CA GLU A 69 23.57 3.78 -4.86
C GLU A 69 22.09 4.08 -4.67
N ASN A 70 21.69 5.34 -4.62
CA ASN A 70 20.26 5.69 -4.57
C ASN A 70 19.53 5.24 -5.84
N THR A 71 20.17 5.36 -7.01
CA THR A 71 19.62 4.88 -8.29
C THR A 71 19.55 3.35 -8.33
N ILE A 72 20.58 2.65 -7.84
CA ILE A 72 20.60 1.18 -7.77
C ILE A 72 19.57 0.68 -6.77
N ASN A 73 19.44 1.30 -5.60
CA ASN A 73 18.43 0.97 -4.60
C ASN A 73 17.02 1.16 -5.17
N TYR A 74 16.77 2.30 -5.83
CA TYR A 74 15.49 2.57 -6.50
C TYR A 74 15.18 1.52 -7.58
N ILE A 75 16.13 1.22 -8.47
CA ILE A 75 15.96 0.21 -9.52
C ILE A 75 15.76 -1.19 -8.92
N ALA A 76 16.55 -1.55 -7.89
CA ALA A 76 16.47 -2.85 -7.23
C ALA A 76 15.11 -3.05 -6.56
N PHE A 77 14.60 -2.03 -5.87
CA PHE A 77 13.30 -2.08 -5.23
C PHE A 77 12.15 -2.05 -6.25
N GLU A 78 12.15 -1.12 -7.20
CA GLU A 78 11.04 -0.95 -8.16
C GLU A 78 10.98 -2.08 -9.21
N LEU A 79 12.11 -2.57 -9.71
CA LEU A 79 12.13 -3.62 -10.73
C LEU A 79 12.15 -5.03 -10.16
N PHE A 80 12.80 -5.24 -9.02
CA PHE A 80 13.05 -6.59 -8.48
C PHE A 80 12.46 -6.80 -7.08
N GLY A 81 11.91 -5.77 -6.43
CA GLY A 81 11.36 -5.86 -5.07
C GLY A 81 12.43 -6.08 -3.99
N TRP A 82 13.70 -5.80 -4.31
CA TRP A 82 14.82 -6.01 -3.40
C TRP A 82 14.94 -4.85 -2.42
N SER A 83 15.00 -5.16 -1.13
CA SER A 83 15.36 -4.19 -0.09
C SER A 83 16.87 -3.86 -0.13
N PRO A 84 17.33 -2.77 0.50
CA PRO A 84 18.75 -2.50 0.72
C PRO A 84 19.49 -3.66 1.39
N ARG A 85 18.79 -4.44 2.24
CA ARG A 85 19.30 -5.67 2.84
C ARG A 85 19.51 -6.76 1.78
N ASP A 86 18.56 -6.98 0.89
CA ASP A 86 18.69 -7.97 -0.20
C ASP A 86 19.83 -7.58 -1.16
N LEU A 87 19.98 -6.28 -1.42
CA LEU A 87 21.12 -5.78 -2.21
C LEU A 87 22.45 -6.06 -1.52
N PHE A 88 22.53 -5.91 -0.19
CA PHE A 88 23.73 -6.26 0.58
C PHE A 88 24.02 -7.76 0.54
N ILE A 89 23.00 -8.62 0.69
CA ILE A 89 23.13 -10.08 0.51
C ILE A 89 23.67 -10.40 -0.87
N TRP A 90 23.13 -9.76 -1.91
CA TRP A 90 23.62 -9.94 -3.27
C TRP A 90 25.08 -9.49 -3.42
N ARG A 91 25.48 -8.35 -2.83
CA ARG A 91 26.87 -7.89 -2.82
C ARG A 91 27.80 -8.89 -2.14
N LEU A 92 27.40 -9.47 -0.99
CA LEU A 92 28.16 -10.54 -0.33
C LEU A 92 28.31 -11.78 -1.22
N ARG A 93 27.26 -12.15 -1.96
CA ARG A 93 27.31 -13.27 -2.91
C ARG A 93 28.30 -13.03 -4.03
N VAL A 94 28.25 -11.86 -4.66
CA VAL A 94 29.17 -11.49 -5.75
C VAL A 94 30.61 -11.41 -5.26
N ALA A 95 30.83 -10.98 -4.02
CA ALA A 95 32.15 -10.95 -3.39
C ALA A 95 32.67 -12.34 -2.96
N GLY A 96 31.87 -13.41 -3.09
CA GLY A 96 32.22 -14.74 -2.59
C GLY A 96 32.23 -14.85 -1.06
N LEU A 97 31.66 -13.87 -0.35
CA LEU A 97 31.64 -13.79 1.11
C LEU A 97 30.35 -14.36 1.72
N LEU A 98 29.32 -14.60 0.93
CA LEU A 98 28.03 -15.11 1.41
C LEU A 98 28.17 -16.46 2.12
N ASP A 99 28.95 -17.37 1.56
CA ASP A 99 29.15 -18.73 2.09
C ASP A 99 30.22 -18.77 3.19
N SER A 100 30.83 -17.63 3.53
CA SER A 100 31.75 -17.53 4.66
C SER A 100 30.99 -17.71 5.99
N PRO A 101 31.66 -18.18 7.07
CA PRO A 101 31.03 -18.28 8.38
C PRO A 101 30.42 -16.95 8.86
N LEU A 102 31.05 -15.82 8.52
CA LEU A 102 30.57 -14.50 8.89
C LEU A 102 29.34 -14.08 8.06
N GLY A 103 29.35 -14.32 6.75
CA GLY A 103 28.21 -14.07 5.87
C GLY A 103 26.97 -14.87 6.28
N GLN A 104 27.15 -16.16 6.57
CA GLN A 104 26.07 -17.03 7.05
C GLN A 104 25.52 -16.56 8.41
N ARG A 105 26.39 -16.17 9.36
CA ARG A 105 25.93 -15.60 10.64
C ARG A 105 25.06 -14.36 10.43
N TRP A 106 25.47 -13.48 9.52
CA TRP A 106 24.72 -12.25 9.25
C TRP A 106 23.36 -12.52 8.59
N ILE A 107 23.29 -13.44 7.63
CA ILE A 107 22.01 -13.80 6.98
C ILE A 107 21.04 -14.40 8.01
N HIS A 108 21.53 -15.36 8.80
CA HIS A 108 20.71 -16.09 9.77
C HIS A 108 20.40 -15.31 11.05
N ALA A 109 21.04 -14.17 11.29
CA ALA A 109 20.70 -13.31 12.42
C ALA A 109 19.23 -12.87 12.40
N VAL A 110 18.67 -12.59 11.21
CA VAL A 110 17.24 -12.27 11.05
C VAL A 110 16.38 -13.49 11.34
N ASP A 111 16.76 -14.68 10.87
CA ASP A 111 16.01 -15.91 11.14
C ASP A 111 15.97 -16.20 12.64
N HIS A 112 17.11 -16.12 13.33
CA HIS A 112 17.21 -16.32 14.77
C HIS A 112 16.39 -15.29 15.56
N ALA A 113 16.44 -14.01 15.17
CA ALA A 113 15.60 -12.98 15.77
C ALA A 113 14.10 -13.19 15.47
N SER A 114 13.78 -13.87 14.37
CA SER A 114 12.40 -14.20 13.98
C SER A 114 11.80 -15.32 14.82
N ASP A 115 12.61 -16.15 15.46
CA ASP A 115 12.14 -17.21 16.35
C ASP A 115 11.55 -16.64 17.65
N ARG A 116 12.03 -15.47 18.10
CA ARG A 116 11.58 -14.78 19.31
C ARG A 116 11.54 -13.26 19.12
N PRO A 117 10.63 -12.75 18.27
CA PRO A 117 10.54 -11.32 18.02
C PRO A 117 9.91 -10.60 19.21
N ILE A 118 10.31 -9.34 19.41
CA ILE A 118 9.71 -8.44 20.40
C ILE A 118 8.28 -8.12 19.95
N GLN A 119 7.29 -8.37 20.80
CA GLN A 119 5.90 -8.05 20.52
C GLN A 119 5.62 -6.60 20.91
N ALA A 120 5.46 -5.72 19.92
CA ALA A 120 5.31 -4.27 20.15
C ALA A 120 3.93 -3.88 20.73
N GLY A 121 2.90 -4.72 20.61
CA GLY A 121 1.55 -4.37 21.05
C GLY A 121 1.01 -3.11 20.35
N ASN A 122 0.23 -2.29 21.07
CA ASN A 122 -0.38 -1.08 20.51
C ASN A 122 0.53 0.15 20.54
N GLN A 123 1.48 0.19 21.47
CA GLN A 123 2.46 1.27 21.65
C GLN A 123 3.75 0.64 22.14
N TYR A 124 4.86 1.00 21.51
CA TYR A 124 6.18 0.49 21.86
C TYR A 124 7.22 1.57 21.69
N HIS A 125 8.20 1.60 22.57
CA HIS A 125 9.38 2.44 22.44
C HIS A 125 10.58 1.72 23.04
N THR A 126 11.72 1.83 22.37
CA THR A 126 13.02 1.41 22.88
C THR A 126 14.12 2.35 22.40
N ASN A 127 15.18 2.44 23.21
CA ASN A 127 16.50 2.89 22.79
C ASN A 127 17.42 1.70 22.99
N ASP A 128 18.14 1.30 21.93
CA ASP A 128 18.95 0.09 21.95
C ASP A 128 20.22 0.29 21.12
N THR A 129 21.14 -0.65 21.26
CA THR A 129 22.46 -0.63 20.65
C THR A 129 22.75 -1.97 20.00
N PHE A 130 23.19 -1.92 18.75
CA PHE A 130 23.93 -3.03 18.14
C PHE A 130 25.40 -2.89 18.52
N GLU A 131 25.99 -3.93 19.13
CA GLU A 131 27.41 -3.92 19.50
C GLU A 131 28.31 -4.42 18.36
N GLU A 132 29.50 -3.84 18.22
CA GLU A 132 30.45 -4.15 17.14
C GLU A 132 30.98 -5.60 17.16
N ASP A 133 30.92 -6.27 18.31
CA ASP A 133 31.38 -7.65 18.51
C ASP A 133 30.29 -8.71 18.27
N LYS A 134 29.06 -8.28 17.98
CA LYS A 134 27.91 -9.15 17.73
C LYS A 134 27.42 -9.06 16.29
N VAL A 135 26.87 -10.17 15.81
CA VAL A 135 26.17 -10.24 14.52
C VAL A 135 24.73 -10.62 14.84
N GLU A 136 23.87 -9.61 14.96
CA GLU A 136 22.48 -9.78 15.37
C GLU A 136 21.54 -8.90 14.54
N ALA A 137 20.25 -9.13 14.73
CA ALA A 137 19.17 -8.34 14.15
C ALA A 137 18.09 -8.17 15.22
N HIS A 138 17.42 -7.02 15.22
CA HIS A 138 16.30 -6.76 16.13
C HIS A 138 15.00 -6.78 15.35
N ILE A 139 14.01 -7.53 15.86
CA ILE A 139 12.71 -7.68 15.20
C ILE A 139 11.58 -7.28 16.15
N TYR A 140 10.77 -6.33 15.68
CA TYR A 140 9.60 -5.81 16.39
C TYR A 140 8.35 -6.18 15.62
N GLN A 141 7.56 -7.10 16.15
CA GLN A 141 6.39 -7.65 15.49
C GLN A 141 5.09 -7.09 16.05
N VAL A 142 4.10 -6.91 15.18
CA VAL A 142 2.74 -6.52 15.52
C VAL A 142 1.74 -7.16 14.55
N THR A 143 0.60 -7.61 15.08
CA THR A 143 -0.51 -8.11 14.26
C THR A 143 -1.48 -6.98 13.99
N LEU A 144 -1.83 -6.78 12.72
CA LEU A 144 -2.65 -5.66 12.27
C LEU A 144 -3.86 -6.12 11.46
N GLU A 145 -4.97 -5.43 11.63
CA GLU A 145 -6.21 -5.61 10.89
C GLU A 145 -6.30 -4.63 9.71
N ARG A 146 -7.10 -5.00 8.71
CA ARG A 146 -7.37 -4.11 7.58
C ARG A 146 -8.10 -2.87 8.10
N GLY A 147 -7.50 -1.71 7.88
CA GLY A 147 -8.02 -0.41 8.28
C GLY A 147 -7.32 0.24 9.46
N GLU A 148 -6.48 -0.50 10.17
CA GLU A 148 -5.60 0.11 11.16
C GLU A 148 -4.53 0.97 10.51
N LYS A 149 -3.94 1.85 11.30
CA LYS A 149 -2.79 2.69 10.94
C LYS A 149 -1.63 2.31 11.84
N LEU A 150 -0.50 1.96 11.24
CA LEU A 150 0.79 1.84 11.92
C LEU A 150 1.54 3.17 11.77
N VAL A 151 2.01 3.72 12.88
CA VAL A 151 2.89 4.90 12.93
C VAL A 151 4.21 4.45 13.54
N TRP A 152 5.32 4.93 12.99
CA TRP A 152 6.64 4.64 13.54
C TRP A 152 7.56 5.85 13.39
N GLN A 153 8.58 5.86 14.24
CA GLN A 153 9.71 6.78 14.18
C GLN A 153 10.96 5.96 14.50
N LEU A 154 11.93 5.99 13.59
CA LEU A 154 13.22 5.32 13.75
C LEU A 154 14.29 6.40 13.63
N ALA A 155 15.16 6.52 14.61
CA ALA A 155 16.28 7.46 14.58
C ALA A 155 17.57 6.75 14.98
N ARG A 156 18.67 7.12 14.32
CA ARG A 156 20.00 6.86 14.90
C ARG A 156 20.32 7.90 15.96
N LEU A 157 20.98 7.43 17.01
CA LEU A 157 21.46 8.24 18.13
C LEU A 157 22.99 8.44 18.06
N ASP A 158 23.68 7.68 17.21
CA ASP A 158 25.10 7.84 16.91
C ASP A 158 25.35 8.69 15.65
N THR A 159 26.62 9.04 15.41
CA THR A 159 27.08 9.80 14.23
C THR A 159 27.96 8.96 13.29
N ALA A 160 27.92 7.64 13.39
CA ALA A 160 28.77 6.77 12.59
C ALA A 160 28.21 6.62 11.17
N ASP A 161 29.10 6.59 10.18
CA ASP A 161 28.75 6.42 8.75
C ASP A 161 28.34 4.98 8.38
N SER A 162 28.30 4.08 9.36
CA SER A 162 27.91 2.69 9.15
C SER A 162 26.46 2.58 8.66
N ARG A 163 26.08 1.45 8.05
CA ARG A 163 24.69 1.26 7.60
C ARG A 163 23.83 0.56 8.65
N LEU A 164 22.62 1.08 8.87
CA LEU A 164 21.52 0.37 9.51
C LEU A 164 20.47 0.02 8.45
N TYR A 165 20.34 -1.25 8.12
CA TYR A 165 19.27 -1.74 7.26
C TYR A 165 17.99 -1.84 8.08
N ALA A 166 16.93 -1.17 7.62
CA ALA A 166 15.65 -1.17 8.29
C ALA A 166 14.51 -1.36 7.28
N SER A 167 13.63 -2.32 7.56
CA SER A 167 12.49 -2.64 6.69
C SER A 167 11.21 -2.88 7.48
N LEU A 168 10.07 -2.50 6.91
CA LEU A 168 8.75 -2.98 7.34
C LEU A 168 8.41 -4.17 6.45
N GLU A 169 8.18 -5.31 7.06
CA GLU A 169 7.84 -6.54 6.37
C GLU A 169 6.46 -7.03 6.80
N ARG A 170 5.81 -7.80 5.91
CA ARG A 170 4.54 -8.45 6.19
C ARG A 170 4.62 -9.93 5.90
N ARG A 171 4.07 -10.76 6.78
CA ARG A 171 3.97 -12.20 6.58
C ARG A 171 2.92 -12.54 5.51
N LYS A 172 3.30 -13.33 4.51
CA LYS A 172 2.37 -13.93 3.55
C LYS A 172 1.55 -15.02 4.24
N LYS A 173 0.23 -15.04 4.02
CA LYS A 173 -0.69 -16.03 4.62
C LYS A 173 -0.40 -17.48 4.22
N LYS A 174 0.14 -17.72 3.02
CA LYS A 174 0.23 -19.06 2.43
C LYS A 174 1.52 -19.81 2.82
N ASP A 175 2.66 -19.13 2.79
CA ASP A 175 3.97 -19.78 2.85
C ASP A 175 4.79 -19.38 4.09
N LYS A 176 4.20 -18.63 5.03
CA LYS A 176 4.86 -18.05 6.22
C LYS A 176 6.08 -17.15 5.92
N GLU A 177 6.38 -16.92 4.66
CA GLU A 177 7.46 -16.05 4.19
C GLU A 177 7.12 -14.57 4.47
N TRP A 178 8.14 -13.79 4.79
CA TRP A 178 8.05 -12.34 4.96
C TRP A 178 8.35 -11.63 3.64
N THR A 179 7.69 -10.50 3.41
CA THR A 179 7.93 -9.68 2.22
C THR A 179 8.04 -8.23 2.61
N THR A 180 9.06 -7.56 2.09
CA THR A 180 9.29 -6.14 2.28
C THR A 180 8.11 -5.34 1.76
N VAL A 181 7.57 -4.50 2.62
CA VAL A 181 6.48 -3.56 2.34
C VAL A 181 7.05 -2.19 2.00
N THR A 182 8.06 -1.76 2.75
CA THR A 182 8.83 -0.53 2.51
C THR A 182 10.12 -0.59 3.30
N ASP A 183 11.13 0.12 2.84
CA ASP A 183 12.33 0.41 3.62
C ASP A 183 12.06 1.57 4.57
N LEU A 184 12.86 1.63 5.63
CA LEU A 184 12.77 2.61 6.71
C LEU A 184 14.06 3.42 6.75
N ASP A 185 13.93 4.74 6.78
CA ASP A 185 15.03 5.64 7.09
C ASP A 185 15.12 5.84 8.59
N ALA A 186 16.34 5.78 9.13
CA ALA A 186 16.61 6.01 10.54
C ALA A 186 16.93 7.49 10.84
N ASN A 187 16.16 8.41 10.24
CA ASN A 187 16.39 9.85 10.28
C ASN A 187 15.57 10.59 11.36
N GLY A 188 14.73 9.87 12.12
CA GLY A 188 13.85 10.44 13.14
C GLY A 188 12.55 11.04 12.62
N ASP A 189 12.25 10.94 11.34
CA ASP A 189 10.95 11.34 10.81
C ASP A 189 9.85 10.41 11.31
N THR A 190 8.70 10.99 11.67
CA THR A 190 7.48 10.18 11.88
C THR A 190 6.91 9.78 10.52
N LYS A 191 6.81 8.46 10.30
CA LYS A 191 6.15 7.88 9.11
C LYS A 191 4.91 7.10 9.55
N SER A 192 4.00 6.86 8.60
CA SER A 192 2.80 6.08 8.89
C SER A 192 2.26 5.33 7.67
N ARG A 193 1.49 4.27 7.91
CA ARG A 193 0.86 3.47 6.86
C ARG A 193 -0.50 2.94 7.31
N VAL A 194 -1.50 3.11 6.44
CA VAL A 194 -2.80 2.45 6.60
C VAL A 194 -2.70 1.02 6.06
N ILE A 195 -3.21 0.07 6.84
CA ILE A 195 -3.12 -1.36 6.57
C ILE A 195 -4.25 -1.80 5.65
N SER A 196 -3.89 -2.14 4.41
CA SER A 196 -4.85 -2.61 3.40
C SER A 196 -5.09 -4.12 3.47
N ILE A 197 -4.16 -4.88 4.06
CA ILE A 197 -4.19 -6.34 4.14
C ILE A 197 -3.86 -6.76 5.57
N ALA A 198 -4.83 -7.37 6.26
CA ALA A 198 -4.64 -7.86 7.63
C ALA A 198 -3.58 -8.96 7.68
N GLY A 199 -2.78 -8.99 8.75
CA GLY A 199 -1.76 -10.00 8.99
C GLY A 199 -0.70 -9.54 9.99
N ASP A 200 0.37 -10.33 10.09
CA ASP A 200 1.50 -10.00 10.94
C ASP A 200 2.48 -9.13 10.16
N TYR A 201 2.90 -8.05 10.80
CA TYR A 201 3.87 -7.09 10.33
C TYR A 201 5.06 -7.07 11.29
N ARG A 202 6.24 -6.76 10.77
CA ARG A 202 7.42 -6.57 11.61
C ARG A 202 8.33 -5.48 11.08
N ILE A 203 8.98 -4.76 11.98
CA ILE A 203 10.15 -3.96 11.66
C ILE A 203 11.38 -4.83 11.90
N VAL A 204 12.23 -4.94 10.88
CA VAL A 204 13.52 -5.64 10.96
C VAL A 204 14.61 -4.60 10.93
N LEU A 205 15.47 -4.60 11.94
CA LEU A 205 16.65 -3.75 12.02
C LEU A 205 17.90 -4.63 12.03
N GLN A 206 18.87 -4.31 11.18
CA GLN A 206 20.11 -5.05 11.11
C GLN A 206 21.24 -4.11 10.64
N PRO A 207 22.33 -3.95 11.39
CA PRO A 207 23.46 -3.15 10.94
C PRO A 207 24.30 -3.91 9.90
N GLU A 208 25.18 -3.21 9.20
CA GLU A 208 26.28 -3.86 8.49
C GLU A 208 27.23 -4.58 9.46
N LEU A 209 28.07 -5.47 8.93
CA LEU A 209 28.97 -6.29 9.72
C LEU A 209 29.92 -5.44 10.58
N PHE A 210 29.97 -5.74 11.89
CA PHE A 210 30.82 -5.07 12.89
C PHE A 210 30.54 -3.59 13.12
N ALA A 211 29.38 -3.09 12.68
CA ALA A 211 28.98 -1.73 12.98
C ALA A 211 28.31 -1.64 14.36
N LYS A 212 28.84 -0.76 15.20
CA LYS A 212 28.10 -0.26 16.35
C LYS A 212 27.06 0.75 15.89
N VAL A 213 25.81 0.57 16.31
CA VAL A 213 24.72 1.49 15.97
C VAL A 213 23.82 1.68 17.19
N ASP A 214 23.71 2.93 17.65
CA ASP A 214 22.76 3.33 18.69
C ASP A 214 21.50 3.87 18.01
N TYR A 215 20.32 3.40 18.39
CA TYR A 215 19.07 3.82 17.75
C TYR A 215 17.91 3.93 18.73
N SER A 216 16.90 4.73 18.36
CA SER A 216 15.59 4.73 18.99
C SER A 216 14.53 4.27 18.00
N LEU A 217 13.59 3.47 18.49
CA LEU A 217 12.41 3.04 17.73
C LEU A 217 11.16 3.28 18.56
N ALA A 218 10.23 4.07 18.03
CA ALA A 218 8.88 4.22 18.56
C ALA A 218 7.87 3.70 17.54
N MET A 219 6.86 2.97 18.01
CA MET A 219 5.77 2.42 17.21
C MET A 219 4.43 2.64 17.90
N ALA A 220 3.38 2.86 17.12
CA ALA A 220 2.01 2.89 17.62
C ALA A 220 1.02 2.40 16.56
N THR A 221 -0.05 1.74 17.00
CA THR A 221 -1.14 1.25 16.17
C THR A 221 -2.48 1.80 16.63
N GLY A 222 -3.42 1.93 15.71
CA GLY A 222 -4.75 2.49 15.99
C GLY A 222 -5.60 2.67 14.75
N GLY A 223 -6.63 3.50 14.82
CA GLY A 223 -7.55 3.75 13.72
C GLY A 223 -6.96 4.69 12.67
N SER A 224 -7.44 4.56 11.44
CA SER A 224 -7.07 5.43 10.31
C SER A 224 -8.09 6.52 10.02
N LEU A 225 -9.31 6.41 10.57
CA LEU A 225 -10.40 7.36 10.38
C LEU A 225 -10.71 8.13 11.65
N LEU A 226 -11.31 9.32 11.48
CA LEU A 226 -12.00 9.97 12.59
C LEU A 226 -13.23 9.16 12.98
N PHE A 227 -13.59 9.26 14.26
CA PHE A 227 -14.86 8.76 14.71
C PHE A 227 -15.99 9.63 14.13
N PRO A 228 -16.99 9.05 13.45
CA PRO A 228 -17.97 9.83 12.67
C PRO A 228 -19.07 10.50 13.48
N VAL A 229 -19.16 10.24 14.79
CA VAL A 229 -20.19 10.82 15.68
C VAL A 229 -19.49 11.61 16.76
N ASP A 230 -19.86 12.87 16.90
CA ASP A 230 -19.24 13.77 17.87
C ASP A 230 -19.40 13.26 19.30
N GLY A 231 -18.31 13.30 20.07
CA GLY A 231 -18.25 12.81 21.46
C GLY A 231 -18.34 11.28 21.66
N ALA A 232 -18.69 10.51 20.64
CA ALA A 232 -18.77 9.05 20.72
C ALA A 232 -17.40 8.39 20.51
N LYS A 233 -17.28 7.13 20.95
CA LYS A 233 -16.05 6.33 20.88
C LYS A 233 -16.37 4.89 20.52
N GLN A 234 -15.33 4.07 20.33
CA GLN A 234 -15.47 2.67 19.96
C GLN A 234 -16.38 1.85 20.91
N ARG A 235 -16.44 2.20 22.20
CA ARG A 235 -17.34 1.58 23.19
C ARG A 235 -18.84 1.81 22.92
N ASP A 236 -19.16 2.82 22.11
CA ASP A 236 -20.54 3.20 21.76
C ASP A 236 -21.03 2.48 20.49
N ILE A 237 -20.17 1.63 19.90
CA ILE A 237 -20.57 0.66 18.86
C ILE A 237 -21.33 -0.48 19.55
N GLY A 238 -22.65 -0.53 19.35
CA GLY A 238 -23.52 -1.53 19.99
C GLY A 238 -23.95 -2.68 19.08
N SER A 239 -23.69 -2.58 17.77
CA SER A 239 -23.98 -3.63 16.78
C SER A 239 -22.87 -3.63 15.73
N ILE A 240 -22.32 -4.81 15.45
CA ILE A 240 -21.03 -4.96 14.77
C ILE A 240 -21.18 -5.54 13.36
N PHE A 241 -20.12 -5.42 12.57
CA PHE A 241 -20.09 -5.95 11.22
C PHE A 241 -20.32 -7.46 11.21
N GLY A 242 -21.14 -7.93 10.27
CA GLY A 242 -21.45 -9.35 10.13
C GLY A 242 -22.62 -9.86 10.98
N ASP A 243 -23.12 -9.07 11.95
CA ASP A 243 -24.28 -9.43 12.76
C ASP A 243 -25.50 -9.81 11.91
N PRO A 244 -26.30 -10.81 12.33
CA PRO A 244 -27.49 -11.22 11.59
C PRO A 244 -28.53 -10.09 11.57
N ARG A 245 -29.11 -9.85 10.40
CA ARG A 245 -30.20 -8.91 10.15
C ARG A 245 -31.38 -9.64 9.54
N ASP A 246 -32.57 -9.08 9.78
CA ASP A 246 -33.81 -9.56 9.17
C ASP A 246 -34.04 -11.07 9.42
N GLY A 247 -33.85 -11.51 10.68
CA GLY A 247 -33.97 -12.92 11.07
C GLY A 247 -32.85 -13.84 10.55
N GLY A 248 -31.71 -13.26 10.12
CA GLY A 248 -30.57 -14.01 9.57
C GLY A 248 -30.53 -14.04 8.04
N ALA A 249 -31.51 -13.44 7.36
CA ALA A 249 -31.54 -13.35 5.91
C ALA A 249 -30.44 -12.44 5.33
N ARG A 250 -29.90 -11.52 6.14
CA ARG A 250 -28.86 -10.57 5.71
C ARG A 250 -27.79 -10.41 6.79
N LYS A 251 -26.60 -9.98 6.39
CA LYS A 251 -25.53 -9.56 7.30
C LYS A 251 -25.50 -8.06 7.46
N HIS A 252 -25.09 -7.61 8.64
CA HIS A 252 -24.80 -6.21 8.90
C HIS A 252 -23.54 -5.78 8.14
N HIS A 253 -23.65 -4.78 7.26
CA HIS A 253 -22.56 -4.30 6.39
C HIS A 253 -21.90 -3.02 6.92
N GLY A 254 -21.92 -2.84 8.24
CA GLY A 254 -21.39 -1.66 8.91
C GLY A 254 -21.33 -1.87 10.41
N VAL A 255 -21.27 -0.77 11.15
CA VAL A 255 -21.40 -0.71 12.61
C VAL A 255 -22.50 0.27 12.98
N ASP A 256 -23.20 0.02 14.08
CA ASP A 256 -24.18 0.97 14.63
C ASP A 256 -23.59 1.67 15.85
N ILE A 257 -23.44 2.99 15.73
CA ILE A 257 -22.87 3.87 16.75
C ILE A 257 -24.01 4.60 17.45
N PHE A 258 -24.27 4.24 18.70
CA PHE A 258 -25.38 4.80 19.48
C PHE A 258 -25.03 6.17 20.05
N ALA A 259 -25.92 7.13 19.85
CA ALA A 259 -25.80 8.48 20.39
C ALA A 259 -27.18 9.13 20.49
N LYS A 260 -27.28 10.25 21.20
CA LYS A 260 -28.55 10.99 21.30
C LYS A 260 -28.99 11.45 19.91
N LYS A 261 -30.29 11.41 19.63
CA LYS A 261 -30.86 12.03 18.44
C LYS A 261 -30.43 13.50 18.36
N GLY A 262 -30.04 13.97 17.18
CA GLY A 262 -29.50 15.31 16.97
C GLY A 262 -27.99 15.46 17.24
N THR A 263 -27.29 14.41 17.67
CA THR A 263 -25.82 14.46 17.83
C THR A 263 -25.17 14.69 16.46
N PRO A 264 -24.19 15.62 16.33
CA PRO A 264 -23.51 15.85 15.06
C PRO A 264 -22.79 14.61 14.51
N ILE A 265 -22.90 14.42 13.20
CA ILE A 265 -22.18 13.42 12.42
C ILE A 265 -21.17 14.16 11.54
N THR A 266 -19.91 13.75 11.57
CA THR A 266 -18.82 14.38 10.82
C THR A 266 -18.29 13.51 9.69
N ALA A 267 -17.81 14.14 8.61
CA ALA A 267 -17.14 13.44 7.52
C ALA A 267 -15.83 12.80 7.98
N VAL A 268 -15.69 11.48 7.80
CA VAL A 268 -14.45 10.75 8.20
C VAL A 268 -13.24 11.06 7.32
N ILE A 269 -13.47 11.60 6.12
CA ILE A 269 -12.46 12.00 5.14
C ILE A 269 -12.92 13.24 4.36
N ASP A 270 -11.99 13.89 3.66
CA ASP A 270 -12.33 14.82 2.58
C ASP A 270 -13.06 14.07 1.46
N GLY A 271 -14.11 14.66 0.89
CA GLY A 271 -14.84 13.99 -0.19
C GLY A 271 -16.04 14.79 -0.72
N VAL A 272 -16.85 14.11 -1.52
CA VAL A 272 -18.11 14.63 -2.06
C VAL A 272 -19.27 13.87 -1.45
N ALA A 273 -20.22 14.60 -0.87
CA ALA A 273 -21.41 14.04 -0.25
C ALA A 273 -22.54 13.85 -1.26
N ARG A 274 -23.26 12.73 -1.17
CA ARG A 274 -24.53 12.48 -1.86
C ARG A 274 -25.59 12.10 -0.84
N THR A 275 -26.58 12.95 -0.67
CA THR A 275 -27.74 12.76 0.20
C THR A 275 -28.86 12.03 -0.55
N ASP A 276 -29.62 11.20 0.15
CA ASP A 276 -30.80 10.52 -0.41
C ASP A 276 -31.75 10.10 0.73
N THR A 277 -33.04 9.91 0.43
CA THR A 277 -34.06 9.53 1.41
C THR A 277 -34.90 8.38 0.90
N GLY A 278 -34.84 7.23 1.60
CA GLY A 278 -35.66 6.07 1.28
C GLY A 278 -34.99 4.75 1.65
N GLY A 279 -35.66 3.65 1.29
CA GLY A 279 -35.18 2.30 1.55
C GLY A 279 -34.92 2.00 3.03
N LEU A 280 -34.04 1.03 3.31
CA LEU A 280 -33.70 0.63 4.67
C LEU A 280 -32.99 1.75 5.45
N GLY A 281 -32.11 2.51 4.78
CA GLY A 281 -31.30 3.55 5.43
C GLY A 281 -32.05 4.81 5.83
N GLY A 282 -33.27 5.04 5.32
CA GLY A 282 -33.98 6.29 5.57
C GLY A 282 -33.24 7.49 4.96
N LYS A 283 -33.04 8.55 5.72
CA LYS A 283 -32.16 9.65 5.35
C LYS A 283 -30.71 9.18 5.47
N HIS A 284 -29.96 9.24 4.38
CA HIS A 284 -28.60 8.73 4.35
C HIS A 284 -27.67 9.54 3.44
N ILE A 285 -26.37 9.43 3.71
CA ILE A 285 -25.29 10.06 2.96
C ILE A 285 -24.34 8.98 2.44
N TRP A 286 -23.99 9.09 1.17
CA TRP A 286 -22.81 8.45 0.61
C TRP A 286 -21.70 9.50 0.46
N LEU A 287 -20.60 9.32 1.20
CA LEU A 287 -19.40 10.14 1.03
C LEU A 287 -18.42 9.39 0.12
N SER A 288 -18.05 10.02 -1.00
CA SER A 288 -17.07 9.49 -1.93
C SER A 288 -15.79 10.30 -1.86
N GLY A 289 -14.68 9.65 -1.53
CA GLY A 289 -13.38 10.29 -1.43
C GLY A 289 -12.28 9.25 -1.35
N GLY A 290 -11.07 9.63 -1.77
CA GLY A 290 -9.92 8.72 -1.76
C GLY A 290 -9.36 8.58 -0.36
N MET A 291 -9.06 7.34 0.05
CA MET A 291 -8.16 7.07 1.16
C MET A 291 -7.00 6.19 0.66
N PHE A 292 -5.77 6.61 0.96
CA PHE A 292 -4.58 5.82 0.66
C PHE A 292 -4.73 4.40 1.22
N GLY A 293 -4.57 3.40 0.37
CA GLY A 293 -4.71 1.98 0.75
C GLY A 293 -6.12 1.39 0.63
N LEU A 294 -7.14 2.18 0.27
CA LEU A 294 -8.52 1.69 0.05
C LEU A 294 -9.12 1.99 -1.33
N GLY A 295 -8.42 2.74 -2.18
CA GLY A 295 -8.87 3.04 -3.54
C GLY A 295 -10.16 3.88 -3.57
N SER A 296 -11.09 3.55 -4.48
CA SER A 296 -12.39 4.22 -4.65
C SER A 296 -13.42 3.83 -3.57
N ALA A 297 -13.02 3.91 -2.30
CA ALA A 297 -13.91 3.60 -1.18
C ALA A 297 -15.06 4.60 -1.08
N ARG A 298 -16.20 4.13 -0.58
CA ARG A 298 -17.37 4.94 -0.25
C ARG A 298 -17.80 4.68 1.17
N TYR A 299 -18.24 5.73 1.85
CA TYR A 299 -18.65 5.68 3.25
C TYR A 299 -20.15 5.97 3.33
N TYR A 300 -20.87 5.10 4.02
CA TYR A 300 -22.32 5.12 4.12
C TYR A 300 -22.72 5.56 5.52
N TYR A 301 -23.53 6.60 5.61
CA TYR A 301 -24.07 7.13 6.86
C TYR A 301 -25.59 7.04 6.77
N ALA A 302 -26.24 6.23 7.61
CA ALA A 302 -27.68 6.01 7.53
C ALA A 302 -28.40 6.30 8.85
N HIS A 303 -29.73 6.34 8.74
CA HIS A 303 -30.67 6.64 9.83
C HIS A 303 -30.60 8.08 10.33
N LEU A 304 -30.09 9.01 9.52
CA LEU A 304 -29.95 10.42 9.91
C LEU A 304 -31.31 11.02 10.27
N ASP A 305 -31.32 12.00 11.18
CA ASP A 305 -32.49 12.82 11.44
C ASP A 305 -32.58 13.98 10.44
N GLU A 306 -31.44 14.60 10.15
CA GLU A 306 -31.31 15.76 9.27
C GLU A 306 -29.95 15.76 8.57
N PHE A 307 -29.91 16.35 7.37
CA PHE A 307 -28.69 16.59 6.61
C PHE A 307 -28.16 17.99 6.94
N ALA A 308 -26.84 18.13 7.09
CA ALA A 308 -26.18 19.44 7.20
C ALA A 308 -25.55 19.88 5.87
N VAL A 309 -25.69 19.06 4.82
CA VAL A 309 -25.12 19.24 3.48
C VAL A 309 -26.13 18.88 2.41
N GLU A 310 -25.89 19.34 1.19
CA GLU A 310 -26.62 18.98 -0.02
C GLU A 310 -25.85 17.96 -0.87
N SER A 311 -26.56 17.32 -1.82
CA SER A 311 -25.93 16.41 -2.77
C SER A 311 -25.00 17.18 -3.72
N GLY A 312 -23.73 16.77 -3.78
CA GLY A 312 -22.69 17.40 -4.59
C GLY A 312 -21.70 18.24 -3.78
N ASP A 313 -22.00 18.50 -2.51
CA ASP A 313 -21.12 19.29 -1.64
C ASP A 313 -19.78 18.62 -1.43
N LYS A 314 -18.72 19.43 -1.49
CA LYS A 314 -17.36 19.04 -1.10
C LYS A 314 -17.19 19.32 0.37
N VAL A 315 -16.92 18.28 1.15
CA VAL A 315 -16.76 18.38 2.60
C VAL A 315 -15.34 18.07 3.00
N LYS A 316 -14.89 18.67 4.10
CA LYS A 316 -13.61 18.38 4.74
C LYS A 316 -13.75 17.34 5.84
N LYS A 317 -12.69 16.57 6.04
CA LYS A 317 -12.57 15.66 7.18
C LYS A 317 -12.86 16.43 8.48
N GLY A 318 -13.81 15.94 9.28
CA GLY A 318 -14.27 16.56 10.52
C GLY A 318 -15.42 17.56 10.36
N GLU A 319 -15.81 17.92 9.13
CA GLU A 319 -16.97 18.79 8.88
C GLU A 319 -18.29 18.08 9.21
N VAL A 320 -19.24 18.78 9.81
CA VAL A 320 -20.57 18.24 10.13
C VAL A 320 -21.36 18.04 8.84
N ILE A 321 -21.82 16.81 8.60
CA ILE A 321 -22.58 16.43 7.40
C ILE A 321 -24.03 16.03 7.69
N GLY A 322 -24.38 15.84 8.95
CA GLY A 322 -25.75 15.54 9.36
C GLY A 322 -25.86 15.26 10.84
N TYR A 323 -27.00 14.74 11.25
CA TYR A 323 -27.31 14.53 12.66
C TYR A 323 -27.89 13.14 12.92
N VAL A 324 -27.48 12.51 14.02
CA VAL A 324 -27.93 11.18 14.43
C VAL A 324 -29.44 11.14 14.55
N GLY A 325 -30.05 10.09 14.01
CA GLY A 325 -31.49 9.89 14.06
C GLY A 325 -31.87 8.43 14.19
N ASN A 326 -33.05 8.12 13.67
CA ASN A 326 -33.58 6.76 13.58
C ASN A 326 -34.51 6.61 12.36
N THR A 327 -34.23 7.29 11.25
CA THR A 327 -35.08 7.18 10.05
C THR A 327 -34.89 5.85 9.33
N GLY A 328 -35.81 5.49 8.42
CA GLY A 328 -35.76 4.21 7.71
C GLY A 328 -36.22 3.04 8.57
N ASN A 329 -35.56 1.89 8.46
CA ASN A 329 -35.92 0.71 9.25
C ASN A 329 -35.51 0.81 10.74
N ALA A 330 -34.71 1.81 11.12
CA ALA A 330 -34.32 2.10 12.50
C ALA A 330 -35.42 2.78 13.34
N ARG A 331 -36.57 3.13 12.77
CA ARG A 331 -37.62 3.97 13.42
C ARG A 331 -38.11 3.47 14.76
N THR A 332 -38.05 2.16 15.01
CA THR A 332 -38.49 1.52 16.26
C THR A 332 -37.32 1.14 17.18
N THR A 333 -36.12 1.64 16.91
CA THR A 333 -34.89 1.36 17.68
C THR A 333 -34.35 2.64 18.31
N PRO A 334 -33.47 2.54 19.34
CA PRO A 334 -32.77 3.71 19.86
C PRO A 334 -31.98 4.45 18.76
N PRO A 335 -31.89 5.79 18.81
CA PRO A 335 -31.14 6.56 17.81
C PRO A 335 -29.67 6.13 17.70
N HIS A 336 -29.20 6.00 16.46
CA HIS A 336 -27.84 5.61 16.15
C HIS A 336 -27.46 6.05 14.73
N LEU A 337 -26.14 6.11 14.48
CA LEU A 337 -25.61 6.16 13.13
C LEU A 337 -25.28 4.73 12.68
N HIS A 338 -25.88 4.27 11.59
CA HIS A 338 -25.32 3.13 10.86
C HIS A 338 -24.20 3.64 9.95
N PHE A 339 -22.97 3.18 10.20
CA PHE A 339 -21.78 3.56 9.44
C PHE A 339 -21.20 2.35 8.69
N GLY A 340 -21.08 2.46 7.38
CA GLY A 340 -20.54 1.40 6.51
C GLY A 340 -19.37 1.88 5.64
N ILE A 341 -18.45 0.98 5.33
CA ILE A 341 -17.34 1.22 4.39
C ILE A 341 -17.46 0.24 3.24
N TYR A 342 -17.37 0.74 2.01
CA TYR A 342 -17.50 -0.05 0.78
C TYR A 342 -16.31 0.16 -0.13
N ALA A 343 -15.51 -0.90 -0.32
CA ALA A 343 -14.35 -0.92 -1.22
C ALA A 343 -14.29 -2.29 -1.93
N CYS A 344 -14.86 -2.36 -3.13
CA CYS A 344 -15.14 -3.61 -3.87
C CYS A 344 -16.04 -4.61 -3.11
N GLY A 345 -16.83 -4.12 -2.16
CA GLY A 345 -17.64 -4.89 -1.23
C GLY A 345 -17.66 -4.24 0.15
N PRO A 346 -18.53 -4.70 1.08
CA PRO A 346 -18.57 -4.18 2.44
C PRO A 346 -17.29 -4.58 3.20
N VAL A 347 -16.73 -3.63 3.94
CA VAL A 347 -15.53 -3.78 4.77
C VAL A 347 -15.92 -3.47 6.21
N ASP A 348 -15.40 -4.25 7.16
CA ASP A 348 -15.60 -3.99 8.58
C ASP A 348 -15.04 -2.60 8.96
N PRO A 349 -15.89 -1.66 9.42
CA PRO A 349 -15.43 -0.34 9.85
C PRO A 349 -14.70 -0.33 11.19
N ALA A 350 -14.88 -1.35 12.06
CA ALA A 350 -14.41 -1.28 13.45
C ALA A 350 -12.90 -1.03 13.59
N PRO A 351 -12.00 -1.66 12.79
CA PRO A 351 -10.56 -1.38 12.88
C PRO A 351 -10.20 0.06 12.46
N PHE A 352 -10.97 0.67 11.55
CA PHE A 352 -10.74 2.05 11.09
C PHE A 352 -11.08 3.07 12.18
N LEU A 353 -12.01 2.73 13.06
CA LEU A 353 -12.58 3.60 14.10
C LEU A 353 -11.93 3.43 15.48
N LYS A 354 -10.82 2.67 15.57
CA LYS A 354 -9.95 2.65 16.75
C LYS A 354 -9.40 4.06 17.03
N PRO A 355 -8.98 4.38 18.28
CA PRO A 355 -8.31 5.66 18.57
C PRO A 355 -7.12 5.89 17.63
N GLU A 356 -6.86 7.14 17.27
CA GLU A 356 -5.70 7.47 16.43
C GLU A 356 -4.40 7.03 17.13
N PRO A 357 -3.47 6.36 16.43
CA PRO A 357 -2.19 5.97 17.00
C PRO A 357 -1.40 7.19 17.45
N ARG A 358 -0.87 7.14 18.68
CA ARG A 358 0.05 8.14 19.22
C ARG A 358 1.33 7.42 19.60
N LEU A 359 2.47 7.89 19.10
CA LEU A 359 3.76 7.40 19.56
C LEU A 359 3.92 7.69 21.06
N PRO A 360 4.59 6.82 21.83
CA PRO A 360 5.02 7.15 23.17
C PRO A 360 5.82 8.45 23.15
N THR A 361 5.50 9.39 24.02
CA THR A 361 6.36 10.53 24.30
C THR A 361 7.45 10.06 25.25
N ASP A 362 8.72 10.35 24.95
CA ASP A 362 9.83 10.13 25.88
C ASP A 362 9.47 10.74 27.25
N TYR A 363 9.47 9.93 28.30
CA TYR A 363 9.19 10.37 29.68
C TYR A 363 10.45 10.84 30.40
#